data_AF-A0A0G4B269-F1
#
_entry.id   AF-A0A0G4B269-F1
#
_cell.length_a   1.000
_cell.length_b   1.000
_cell.length_c   1.000
_cell.angle_alpha   90.00
_cell.angle_beta   90.00
_cell.angle_gamma   90.00
#
_symmetry.space_group_name_H-M   'P 1'
#
loop_
_entity.id
_entity.type
_entity.pdbx_description
1 polymer ?
#
loop_
_entity_poly.entity_id
_entity_poly.type
_entity_poly.pdbx_seq_one_letter_code
_entity_poly.pdbx_strand_id
1 'polypeptide(L)' 'MGALPKNKITRVEQGKRRAGNKAKIEKDAKISKIPFHKQGFVANMLKNLGL' A
#
# COMPACT_ATOMS: atom_id res chain seq x y z
N MET A 1 -29.54 13.52 10.95
CA MET A 1 -29.06 12.29 11.64
C MET A 1 -27.58 12.11 11.32
N GLY A 2 -26.69 12.39 12.27
CA GLY A 2 -25.24 12.37 12.07
C GLY A 2 -24.63 10.96 12.11
N ALA A 3 -23.38 10.83 11.65
CA ALA A 3 -22.67 9.56 11.66
C ALA A 3 -22.42 9.06 13.10
N LEU A 4 -22.77 7.80 13.36
CA LEU A 4 -22.52 7.15 14.65
C LEU A 4 -21.03 7.09 14.99
N PRO A 5 -20.65 7.33 16.26
CA PRO A 5 -19.25 7.29 16.72
C PRO A 5 -18.67 5.88 16.58
N LYS A 6 -17.34 5.78 16.42
CA LYS A 6 -16.62 4.56 16.03
C LYS A 6 -16.76 3.39 17.03
N ASN A 7 -17.07 3.69 18.28
CA ASN A 7 -17.28 2.71 19.36
C ASN A 7 -18.69 2.09 19.35
N LYS A 8 -19.65 2.68 18.62
CA LYS A 8 -21.04 2.21 18.55
C LYS A 8 -21.38 1.47 17.26
N ILE A 9 -20.40 1.28 16.37
CA ILE A 9 -20.58 0.61 15.07
C ILE A 9 -20.14 -0.84 15.14
N THR A 10 -20.90 -1.71 14.47
CA THR A 10 -20.59 -3.13 14.40
C THR A 10 -19.34 -3.38 13.53
N ARG A 11 -18.73 -4.55 13.66
CA ARG A 11 -17.56 -4.95 12.85
C ARG A 11 -17.84 -4.86 11.34
N VAL A 12 -19.08 -5.18 10.93
CA VAL A 12 -19.54 -5.10 9.54
C VAL A 12 -19.57 -3.65 9.04
N GLU A 13 -20.12 -2.73 9.84
CA GLU A 13 -20.17 -1.30 9.51
C GLU A 13 -18.77 -0.66 9.51
N GLN A 14 -17.89 -1.08 10.42
CA GLN A 14 -16.47 -0.69 10.39
C GLN A 14 -15.80 -1.13 9.08
N GLY A 15 -16.06 -2.36 8.63
CA GLY A 15 -15.57 -2.88 7.36
C GLY A 15 -16.03 -2.03 6.17
N LYS A 16 -17.32 -1.67 6.13
CA LYS A 16 -17.90 -0.79 5.09
C LYS A 16 -17.23 0.60 5.09
N ARG A 17 -16.98 1.19 6.26
CA ARG A 17 -16.28 2.49 6.38
C ARG A 17 -14.82 2.41 5.93
N ARG A 18 -14.11 1.31 6.22
CA ARG A 18 -12.72 1.10 5.79
C ARG A 18 -12.60 0.81 4.30
N ALA A 19 -13.59 0.13 3.71
CA ALA A 19 -13.60 -0.20 2.29
C ALA A 19 -13.56 1.05 1.40
N GLY A 20 -14.23 2.14 1.82
CA GLY A 20 -14.21 3.42 1.09
C GLY A 20 -12.92 4.24 1.26
N ASN A 21 -12.05 3.91 2.21
CA ASN A 21 -10.80 4.65 2.48
C ASN A 21 -9.55 3.82 2.18
N LYS A 22 -9.59 3.02 1.10
CA LYS A 22 -8.39 2.39 0.58
C LYS A 22 -7.70 3.36 -0.36
N ALA A 23 -6.48 3.77 -0.03
CA ALA A 23 -5.62 4.46 -0.97
C ALA A 23 -5.46 3.58 -2.22
N LYS A 24 -5.81 4.11 -3.39
CA LYS A 24 -5.66 3.43 -4.68
C LYS A 24 -4.18 3.45 -5.07
N ILE A 25 -3.35 2.75 -4.28
CA ILE A 25 -1.93 2.57 -4.54
C ILE A 25 -1.81 1.40 -5.52
N GLU A 26 -1.94 1.71 -6.80
CA GLU A 26 -1.64 0.75 -7.86
C GLU A 26 -0.13 0.75 -8.08
N LYS A 27 0.49 -0.43 -8.06
CA LYS A 27 1.86 -0.57 -8.57
C LYS A 27 1.78 -0.33 -10.07
N ASP A 28 2.24 0.84 -10.51
CA ASP A 28 2.25 1.17 -11.93
C ASP A 28 3.05 0.09 -12.68
N ALA A 29 2.39 -0.61 -13.60
CA ALA A 29 2.97 -1.71 -14.35
C ALA A 29 4.07 -1.24 -15.32
N LYS A 30 4.16 0.07 -15.57
CA LYS A 30 5.24 0.72 -16.31
C LYS A 30 6.48 1.00 -15.45
N ILE A 31 6.39 0.84 -14.12
CA ILE A 31 7.55 0.93 -13.24
C ILE A 31 8.43 -0.29 -13.54
N SER A 32 9.41 -0.01 -14.40
CA SER A 32 10.64 -0.73 -14.66
C SER A 32 10.85 -1.94 -13.73
N LYS A 33 10.45 -3.13 -14.20
CA LYS A 33 10.98 -4.37 -13.62
C LYS A 33 12.48 -4.35 -13.86
N ILE A 34 13.26 -4.35 -12.79
CA ILE A 34 14.70 -4.53 -12.88
C ILE A 34 14.92 -5.90 -13.57
N PRO A 35 15.62 -5.95 -14.72
CA PRO A 35 15.93 -7.21 -15.38
C PRO A 35 16.61 -8.16 -14.39
N PHE A 36 16.29 -9.46 -14.42
CA PHE A 36 16.79 -10.42 -13.43
C PHE A 36 18.32 -10.39 -13.25
N HIS A 37 19.07 -10.25 -14.35
CA HIS A 37 20.54 -10.16 -14.32
C HIS A 37 21.08 -8.87 -13.68
N LYS A 38 20.26 -7.84 -13.47
CA LYS A 38 20.65 -6.56 -12.83
C LYS A 38 20.18 -6.44 -11.38
N GLN A 39 19.39 -7.39 -10.87
CA GLN A 39 18.82 -7.29 -9.52
C GLN A 39 19.89 -7.25 -8.43
N GLY A 40 20.95 -8.07 -8.53
CA GLY A 40 22.04 -8.07 -7.55
C GLY A 40 22.81 -6.75 -7.51
N PHE A 41 23.01 -6.11 -8.66
CA PHE A 41 23.65 -4.80 -8.75
C PHE A 41 22.80 -3.70 -8.09
N VAL A 42 21.50 -3.67 -8.40
CA VAL A 42 20.58 -2.69 -7.79
C VAL A 42 20.44 -2.93 -6.28
N ALA A 43 20.39 -4.18 -5.84
CA ALA A 43 20.36 -4.51 -4.41
C ALA A 43 21.63 -4.02 -3.68
N ASN A 44 22.80 -4.20 -4.28
CA ASN A 44 24.06 -3.70 -3.71
C ASN A 44 24.09 -2.16 -3.67
N MET A 45 23.58 -1.51 -4.71
CA MET A 45 23.49 -0.05 -4.77
C MET A 45 22.57 0.51 -3.68
N LEU A 46 21.37 -0.05 -3.51
CA LEU A 46 20.42 0.38 -2.48
C LEU A 46 20.99 0.18 -1.07
N LYS A 47 21.64 -0.96 -0.82
CA LYS A 47 22.33 -1.25 0.44
C LYS A 47 23.42 -0.21 0.76
N ASN A 48 24.22 0.18 -0.24
CA ASN A 48 25.26 1.20 -0.06
C ASN A 48 24.69 2.59 0.18
N LEU A 49 23.49 2.87 -0.33
CA LEU A 49 22.76 4.12 -0.11
C LEU A 49 21.96 4.14 1.21
N GLY A 50 21.96 3.04 1.97
CA GLY A 50 21.22 2.92 3.24
C GLY A 50 19.69 2.84 3.07
N LEU A 51 19.23 2.43 1.89
CA LEU A 51 17.82 2.24 1.54
C LEU A 51 17.37 0.78 1.71
#